data_AF-A0A523FJ64-F1
#
_entry.id   AF-A0A523FJ64-F1
#
_cell.length_a   1.000
_cell.length_b   1.000
_cell.length_c   1.000
_cell.angle_alpha   90.00
_cell.angle_beta   90.00
_cell.angle_gamma   90.00
#
_symmetry.space_group_name_H-M   'P 1'
#
loop_
_entity.id
_entity.type
_entity.pdbx_description
1 polymer ?
#
loop_
_entity_poly.entity_id
_entity_poly.type
_entity_poly.pdbx_seq_one_letter_code
_entity_poly.pdbx_strand_id
1 'polypeptide(L)' 'MTNPTPIDANLPIAAARGVESMEAARAWCRARGVEDIECIVPDMAGVARGKLMPAEKFFKA' A
#
# COMPACT_ATOMS: atom_id res chain seq x y z
N MET A 1 21.92 8.15 13.58
CA MET A 1 21.05 7.99 14.76
C MET A 1 19.65 8.46 14.39
N THR A 2 18.88 7.65 13.69
CA THR A 2 17.42 7.77 13.65
C THR A 2 16.91 6.35 13.66
N ASN A 3 16.73 5.80 14.86
CA ASN A 3 15.93 4.60 15.04
C ASN A 3 14.57 4.87 14.39
N PRO A 4 14.01 3.96 13.57
CA PRO A 4 12.59 4.06 13.24
C PRO A 4 11.84 3.95 14.56
N THR A 5 11.03 4.97 14.84
CA THR A 5 10.11 5.08 15.96
C THR A 5 9.36 3.76 16.15
N PRO A 6 9.16 3.28 17.40
CA PRO A 6 8.38 2.08 17.64
C PRO A 6 7.04 2.24 16.94
N ILE A 7 6.70 1.27 16.10
CA ILE A 7 5.44 1.14 15.37
C ILE A 7 4.26 1.33 16.35
N ASP A 8 3.78 2.55 16.49
CA ASP A 8 2.62 2.84 17.31
C ASP A 8 1.48 1.98 16.78
N ALA A 9 0.84 1.18 17.63
CA ALA A 9 -0.21 0.23 17.24
C ALA A 9 -1.45 0.90 16.57
N ASN A 10 -1.46 2.24 16.48
CA ASN A 10 -2.48 3.08 15.86
C ASN A 10 -2.02 3.79 14.55
N LEU A 11 -0.76 3.64 14.15
CA LEU A 11 -0.13 4.41 13.07
C LEU A 11 -0.70 4.17 11.66
N PRO A 12 -1.06 2.96 11.20
CA PRO A 12 -1.51 2.78 9.82
C PRO A 12 -2.89 3.41 9.58
N ILE A 13 -3.71 3.66 10.61
CA ILE A 13 -5.02 4.28 10.41
C ILE A 13 -4.89 5.82 10.33
N ALA A 14 -3.95 6.44 11.05
CA ALA A 14 -3.79 7.89 11.04
C ALA A 14 -3.28 8.44 9.69
N ALA A 15 -2.47 7.67 8.95
CA ALA A 15 -1.93 8.11 7.67
C ALA A 15 -3.01 8.16 6.59
N ALA A 16 -3.39 9.39 6.18
CA ALA A 16 -4.44 9.61 5.18
C ALA A 16 -4.04 9.11 3.79
N ARG A 17 -2.75 9.15 3.43
CA ARG A 17 -2.24 8.71 2.12
C ARG A 17 -0.87 8.02 2.28
N GLY A 18 -0.82 6.72 2.02
CA GLY A 18 0.42 5.96 1.97
C GLY A 18 1.06 5.65 3.33
N VAL A 19 2.13 4.87 3.29
CA VAL A 19 2.91 4.40 4.45
C VAL A 19 4.35 4.15 4.03
N GLU A 20 5.24 3.99 5.01
CA GLU A 20 6.69 3.89 4.79
C GLU A 20 7.18 2.48 4.43
N SER A 21 6.41 1.42 4.71
CA SER A 21 6.83 0.03 4.48
C SER A 21 5.73 -0.86 3.93
N MET A 22 6.11 -1.95 3.27
CA MET A 22 5.16 -2.94 2.73
C MET A 22 4.34 -3.63 3.82
N GLU A 23 4.94 -3.87 4.99
CA GLU A 23 4.23 -4.46 6.13
C GLU A 23 3.19 -3.49 6.69
N ALA A 24 3.56 -2.20 6.84
CA ALA A 24 2.62 -1.15 7.19
C ALA A 24 1.51 -1.02 6.13
N ALA A 25 1.82 -1.23 4.84
CA ALA A 25 0.86 -1.09 3.75
C ALA A 25 -0.18 -2.20 3.80
N ARG A 26 0.24 -3.43 4.09
CA ARG A 26 -0.66 -4.55 4.30
C ARG A 26 -1.61 -4.29 5.47
N ALA A 27 -1.11 -3.78 6.59
CA ALA A 27 -1.94 -3.42 7.74
C ALA A 27 -2.90 -2.26 7.43
N TRP A 28 -2.41 -1.24 6.71
CA TRP A 28 -3.17 -0.07 6.27
C TRP A 28 -4.34 -0.44 5.36
N CYS A 29 -4.09 -1.31 4.38
CA CYS A 29 -5.11 -1.83 3.46
C CYS A 29 -6.16 -2.66 4.21
N ARG A 30 -5.71 -3.58 5.09
CA ARG A 30 -6.62 -4.44 5.85
C ARG A 30 -7.51 -3.66 6.81
N ALA A 31 -6.96 -2.69 7.54
CA ALA A 31 -7.73 -1.87 8.49
C ALA A 31 -8.84 -1.04 7.82
N ARG A 32 -8.69 -0.75 6.52
CA ARG A 32 -9.66 0.00 5.71
C ARG A 32 -10.59 -0.87 4.87
N GLY A 33 -10.42 -2.20 4.91
CA GLY A 33 -11.18 -3.11 4.06
C GLY A 33 -10.88 -2.94 2.57
N VAL A 34 -9.62 -2.65 2.21
CA VAL A 34 -9.20 -2.58 0.80
C VAL A 34 -9.08 -4.00 0.26
N GLU A 35 -9.97 -4.36 -0.67
CA GLU A 35 -10.04 -5.71 -1.25
C GLU A 35 -9.25 -5.82 -2.56
N ASP A 36 -9.21 -4.76 -3.35
CA ASP A 36 -8.54 -4.71 -4.65
C ASP A 36 -7.55 -3.54 -4.74
N ILE A 37 -6.45 -3.78 -5.45
CA ILE A 37 -5.39 -2.82 -5.73
C ILE A 37 -5.25 -2.69 -7.24
N GLU A 38 -5.30 -1.46 -7.74
CA GLU A 38 -4.98 -1.15 -9.12
C GLU A 38 -3.60 -0.49 -9.21
N CYS A 39 -2.68 -1.13 -9.93
CA CYS A 39 -1.37 -0.56 -10.23
C CYS A 39 -1.42 0.07 -11.62
N ILE A 40 -1.09 1.37 -11.73
CA ILE A 40 -1.06 2.13 -12.98
C ILE A 40 0.39 2.51 -13.33
N VAL A 41 0.79 2.29 -14.58
CA VAL A 41 2.08 2.70 -15.15
C VAL A 41 1.82 3.28 -16.55
N PRO A 42 2.44 4.40 -16.94
CA PRO A 42 2.35 4.89 -18.31
C PRO A 42 3.11 3.97 -19.27
N ASP A 43 2.56 3.74 -20.46
CA ASP A 43 3.29 3.09 -21.54
C ASP A 43 4.24 4.06 -22.26
N MET A 44 4.93 3.58 -23.30
CA MET A 44 5.90 4.39 -24.07
C MET A 44 5.26 5.58 -24.79
N ALA A 45 3.95 5.55 -25.04
CA ALA A 45 3.20 6.66 -25.61
C ALA A 45 2.61 7.59 -24.53
N GLY A 46 2.86 7.30 -23.26
CA GLY A 46 2.34 8.05 -22.11
C GLY A 46 0.90 7.68 -21.73
N VAL A 47 0.34 6.61 -22.28
CA VAL A 47 -1.02 6.17 -21.96
C VAL A 47 -0.99 5.39 -20.65
N ALA A 48 -1.86 5.74 -19.70
CA ALA A 48 -1.99 5.03 -18.43
C ALA A 48 -2.49 3.59 -18.67
N ARG A 49 -1.70 2.61 -18.26
CA ARG A 49 -2.04 1.18 -18.33
C ARG A 49 -1.93 0.58 -16.93
N GLY A 50 -2.85 -0.32 -16.59
CA GLY A 50 -2.83 -0.89 -15.26
C GLY A 50 -3.41 -2.28 -15.16
N LYS A 51 -3.25 -2.83 -13.96
CA LYS A 51 -3.81 -4.13 -13.59
C LYS A 51 -4.46 -4.02 -12.23
N LEU A 52 -5.74 -4.39 -12.18
CA LEU A 52 -6.46 -4.66 -10.95
C LEU A 52 -6.09 -6.06 -10.44
N MET A 53 -5.81 -6.17 -9.15
CA MET A 53 -5.57 -7.44 -8.48
C MET A 53 -6.07 -7.42 -7.03
N PRO A 54 -6.48 -8.58 -6.49
CA PRO A 54 -6.83 -8.67 -5.08
C PRO A 54 -5.66 -8.26 -4.18
N ALA A 55 -5.94 -7.48 -3.13
CA ALA A 55 -4.95 -6.98 -2.18
C ALA A 55 -4.17 -8.12 -1.52
N GLU A 56 -4.83 -9.21 -1.17
CA GLU A 56 -4.16 -10.39 -0.61
C GLU A 56 -3.14 -11.02 -1.57
N LYS A 57 -3.44 -10.98 -2.87
CA LYS A 57 -2.53 -11.48 -3.91
C LYS A 57 -1.34 -10.54 -4.08
N PHE A 58 -1.54 -9.22 -3.94
CA PHE A 58 -0.48 -8.23 -4.07
C PHE A 58 0.58 -8.34 -2.97
N PHE A 59 0.17 -8.62 -1.73
CA PHE A 59 1.10 -8.75 -0.60
C PHE A 59 1.67 -10.16 -0.40
N LYS A 60 1.29 -11.14 -1.25
CA LYS A 60 1.91 -12.46 -1.28
C LYS A 60 3.17 -12.40 -2.14
N ALA A 61 4.33 -12.47 -1.48
CA ALA A 61 5.63 -12.70 -2.12
C ALA A 61 5.80 -14.17 -2.52
#